data_AF-A0A935RAY6-F1
#
_entry.id   AF-A0A935RAY6-F1
#
_cell.length_a   1.000
_cell.length_b   1.000
_cell.length_c   1.000
_cell.angle_alpha   90.00
_cell.angle_beta   90.00
_cell.angle_gamma   90.00
#
_symmetry.space_group_name_H-M   'P 1'
#
loop_
_entity.id
_entity.type
_entity.pdbx_description
1 polymer ?
#
loop_
_entity_poly.entity_id
_entity_poly.type
_entity_poly.pdbx_seq_one_letter_code
_entity_poly.pdbx_strand_id
1 'polypeptide(L)' 'MGEQAFLDGLPRSATIRAVTDGRLMQLTPEAFEAFAGHWPALGKRFLFDLGRIVSLRLRRTTAMLEREGR' A
#
# COMPACT_ATOMS: atom_id res chain seq x y z
N MET A 1 1.36 1.04 -4.46
CA MET A 1 2.73 0.52 -4.49
C MET A 1 3.43 1.08 -3.28
N GLY A 2 4.16 0.25 -2.54
CA GLY A 2 4.80 0.70 -1.32
C GLY A 2 3.88 0.84 -0.10
N GLU A 3 2.64 0.38 -0.22
CA GLU A 3 1.64 0.41 0.87
C GLU A 3 2.03 -0.46 2.07
N GLN A 4 2.71 -1.59 1.84
CA GLN A 4 3.14 -2.48 2.93
C GLN A 4 4.16 -1.77 3.81
N ALA A 5 5.28 -1.34 3.23
CA ALA A 5 6.32 -0.56 3.91
C ALA A 5 5.79 0.73 4.56
N PHE A 6 4.76 1.36 3.98
CA PHE A 6 4.10 2.52 4.61
C PHE A 6 3.33 2.13 5.88
N LEU A 7 2.67 0.96 5.90
CA LEU A 7 1.86 0.51 7.02
C LEU A 7 2.67 -0.18 8.13
N ASP A 8 3.72 -0.92 7.78
CA ASP A 8 4.49 -1.76 8.72
C ASP A 8 5.88 -1.20 9.05
N GLY A 9 6.35 -0.17 8.34
CA GLY A 9 7.68 0.43 8.53
C GLY A 9 8.85 -0.46 8.10
N LEU A 10 8.59 -1.62 7.48
CA LEU A 10 9.63 -2.53 7.02
C LEU A 10 10.18 -2.08 5.65
N PRO A 11 11.36 -2.58 5.24
CA PRO A 11 11.87 -2.38 3.89
C PRO A 11 10.86 -2.79 2.81
N ARG A 12 11.01 -2.25 1.60
CA ARG A 12 10.14 -2.59 0.45
C ARG A 12 10.14 -4.10 0.24
N SER A 13 8.94 -4.69 0.15
CA SER A 13 8.74 -6.12 -0.09
C SER A 13 9.17 -6.58 -1.50
N ALA A 14 9.31 -5.65 -2.44
CA ALA A 14 9.75 -5.92 -3.80
C ALA A 14 10.33 -4.68 -4.48
N THR A 15 11.18 -4.92 -5.47
CA THR A 15 11.64 -3.90 -6.42
C THR A 15 10.58 -3.68 -7.50
N ILE A 16 10.29 -2.42 -7.82
CA ILE A 16 9.37 -2.04 -8.90
C ILE A 16 10.15 -1.27 -9.95
N ARG A 17 9.91 -1.59 -11.22
CA ARG A 17 10.50 -0.91 -12.37
C ARG A 17 9.41 -0.44 -13.32
N ALA A 18 9.50 0.80 -13.79
CA ALA A 18 8.63 1.31 -14.83
C ALA A 18 8.86 0.52 -16.14
N VAL A 19 7.79 0.04 -16.75
CA VAL A 19 7.82 -0.65 -18.06
C VAL A 19 7.47 0.30 -19.21
N THR A 20 6.93 1.46 -18.88
CA THR A 20 6.54 2.54 -19.78
C THR A 20 6.72 3.88 -19.05
N ASP A 21 6.73 4.98 -19.80
CA ASP A 21 6.75 6.31 -19.22
C ASP A 21 5.47 6.58 -18.43
N GLY A 22 5.64 7.15 -17.24
CA GLY A 22 4.52 7.40 -16.35
C GLY A 22 4.88 8.39 -15.24
N ARG A 23 3.85 8.93 -14.60
CA ARG A 23 3.98 9.81 -13.44
C ARG A 23 3.37 9.12 -12.23
N LEU A 24 4.06 9.20 -11.10
CA LEU A 24 3.58 8.70 -9.83
C LEU A 24 3.40 9.86 -8.87
N MET A 25 2.32 9.79 -8.09
CA MET A 25 2.14 10.64 -6.91
C MET A 25 2.79 9.93 -5.72
N GLN A 26 3.58 10.68 -4.95
CA GLN A 26 4.22 10.17 -3.75
C GLN A 26 3.60 10.83 -2.52
N LEU A 27 3.27 10.00 -1.53
CA LEU A 27 2.93 10.41 -0.18
C LEU A 27 3.99 9.86 0.75
N THR A 28 4.73 10.72 1.44
CA THR A 28 5.70 10.29 2.46
C THR A 28 4.99 10.09 3.80
N PRO A 29 5.58 9.34 4.75
CA PRO A 29 5.05 9.22 6.10
C PRO A 29 4.82 10.58 6.77
N GLU A 30 5.77 11.51 6.64
CA GLU A 30 5.70 12.84 7.25
C GLU A 30 4.58 13.69 6.64
N ALA A 31 4.40 13.61 5.32
CA ALA A 31 3.30 14.27 4.63
C ALA A 31 1.95 13.69 5.05
N PHE A 32 1.88 12.36 5.26
CA PHE A 32 0.68 11.72 5.80
C PHE A 32 0.40 12.16 7.23
N GLU A 33 1.40 12.23 8.10
CA GLU A 33 1.22 12.69 9.49
C GLU A 33 0.71 14.13 9.54
N ALA A 34 1.30 15.02 8.76
CA ALA A 34 0.81 16.40 8.64
C ALA A 34 -0.65 16.41 8.15
N PHE A 35 -0.97 15.66 7.10
CA PHE A 35 -2.33 15.52 6.58
C PHE A 35 -3.33 15.00 7.62
N ALA A 36 -2.98 13.93 8.32
CA ALA A 36 -3.83 13.29 9.32
C ALA A 36 -4.02 14.18 10.55
N GLY A 37 -3.00 14.98 10.91
CA GLY A 37 -3.10 16.00 11.95
C GLY A 37 -4.11 17.10 11.62
N HIS A 38 -4.14 17.56 10.36
CA HIS A 38 -5.13 18.56 9.91
C HIS A 38 -6.53 17.97 9.69
N TRP A 39 -6.61 16.72 9.24
CA TRP A 39 -7.88 16.06 8.88
C TRP A 39 -8.01 14.64 9.46
N PRO A 40 -8.21 14.49 10.79
CA PRO A 40 -8.13 13.17 11.45
C PRO A 40 -9.12 12.12 10.93
N ALA A 41 -10.36 12.52 10.67
CA ALA A 41 -11.38 11.60 10.14
C ALA A 41 -10.99 11.07 8.75
N LEU A 42 -10.39 11.92 7.93
CA LEU A 42 -9.94 11.55 6.59
C LEU A 42 -8.65 10.72 6.65
N GLY A 43 -7.71 11.04 7.55
CA GLY A 43 -6.52 10.23 7.82
C GLY A 43 -6.88 8.80 8.24
N LYS A 44 -7.84 8.65 9.17
CA LYS A 44 -8.38 7.33 9.55
C LYS A 44 -8.97 6.61 8.35
N ARG A 45 -9.81 7.28 7.55
CA ARG A 45 -10.44 6.68 6.36
C ARG A 45 -9.40 6.20 5.36
N PHE A 46 -8.37 7.02 5.11
CA PHE A 46 -7.24 6.67 4.25
C PHE A 46 -6.55 5.38 4.69
N LEU A 47 -6.26 5.24 6.00
CA LEU A 47 -5.63 4.02 6.53
C LEU A 47 -6.50 2.78 6.36
N PHE A 48 -7.81 2.89 6.60
CA PHE A 48 -8.74 1.76 6.34
C PHE A 48 -8.80 1.39 4.86
N ASP A 49 -8.76 2.38 3.97
CA ASP A 49 -8.77 2.13 2.54
C ASP A 49 -7.47 1.47 2.06
N LEU A 50 -6.32 1.89 2.62
CA LEU A 50 -5.02 1.27 2.35
C LEU A 50 -4.94 -0.17 2.88
N GLY A 51 -5.41 -0.41 4.12
CA GLY A 51 -5.47 -1.74 4.71
C GLY A 51 -6.37 -2.70 3.91
N ARG A 52 -7.49 -2.20 3.36
CA ARG A 52 -8.35 -2.98 2.46
C ARG A 52 -7.62 -3.41 1.19
N ILE A 53 -6.83 -2.52 0.58
CA ILE A 53 -6.02 -2.84 -0.61
C ILE A 53 -5.03 -3.96 -0.30
N VAL A 54 -4.31 -3.87 0.82
CA VAL A 54 -3.35 -4.91 1.25
C VAL A 54 -4.06 -6.24 1.51
N SER A 55 -5.18 -6.23 2.24
CA SER A 55 -5.95 -7.44 2.53
C SER A 55 -6.45 -8.14 1.27
N LEU A 56 -6.98 -7.38 0.30
CA LEU A 56 -7.45 -7.93 -0.97
C LEU A 56 -6.31 -8.51 -1.81
N ARG A 57 -5.15 -7.84 -1.84
CA ARG A 57 -3.95 -8.34 -2.55
C ARG A 57 -3.47 -9.65 -1.94
N LEU A 58 -3.37 -9.72 -0.61
CA LEU A 58 -2.97 -10.95 0.09
C LEU A 58 -3.89 -12.12 -0.26
N ARG A 59 -5.22 -11.94 -0.17
CA ARG A 59 -6.19 -12.98 -0.53
C ARG A 59 -6.02 -13.49 -1.95
N ARG A 60 -5.75 -12.58 -2.91
CA ARG A 60 -5.50 -12.96 -4.31
C ARG A 60 -4.22 -13.77 -4.46
N THR A 61 -3.13 -13.33 -3.83
CA THR A 61 -1.86 -14.06 -3.85
C THR A 61 -2.00 -15.46 -3.23
N THR A 62 -2.65 -15.58 -2.08
CA THR A 62 -2.92 -16.88 -1.45
C THR A 62 -3.73 -17.79 -2.37
N ALA A 63 -4.79 -17.28 -3.00
CA ALA A 63 -5.61 -18.06 -3.94
C ALA A 63 -4.84 -18.48 -5.21
N MET A 64 -3.86 -17.69 -5.67
CA MET A 64 -2.99 -18.07 -6.79
C MET A 64 -2.07 -19.22 -6.41
N LEU A 65 -1.41 -19.15 -5.25
CA LEU A 65 -0.53 -20.21 -4.75
C LEU A 65 -1.28 -21.54 -4.55
N GLU A 66 -2.53 -21.50 -4.06
CA GLU A 66 -3.39 -22.68 -3.95
C GLU A 66 -3.83 -23.27 -5.30
N ARG A 67 -3.75 -22.51 -6.38
CA ARG A 67 -4.07 -22.97 -7.74
C ARG A 67 -2.84 -23.55 -8.44
N GLU A 68 -1.67 -22.96 -8.22
CA GLU A 68 -0.40 -23.42 -8.79
C GLU A 68 0.14 -24.68 -8.09
N GLY A 69 -0.22 -24.90 -6.83
CA GLY A 69 0.11 -26.14 -6.11
C GLY A 69 -0.80 -27.34 -6.41
N ARG A 70 -1.73 -27.23 -7.36
CA ARG A 70 -2.64 -28.29 -7.81
C ARG A 70 -2.29 -28.81 -9.20
#